data_AF-A0A938S4I2-F1
#
_entry.id   AF-A0A938S4I2-F1
#
_cell.length_a   1.000
_cell.length_b   1.000
_cell.length_c   1.000
_cell.angle_alpha   90.00
_cell.angle_beta   90.00
_cell.angle_gamma   90.00
#
_symmetry.space_group_name_H-M   'P 1'
#
loop_
_entity.id
_entity.type
_entity.pdbx_description
1 polymer ?
#
loop_
_entity_poly.entity_id
_entity_poly.type
_entity_poly.pdbx_seq_one_letter_code
_entity_poly.pdbx_strand_id
1 'polypeptide(L)'
;MLNGPIANAFIFVHEDRRDNRVSTLKQIPVPLLTEAQRTSLDQLVERYRRTAGAVDGTLESIQVSMTRESILRTTCLEIDAIVLRGYGLPPRIERRLLDFFRGHQRRVPFSFTEYFPAEFTPAIPLWMYISDDFRRCRADYLMSQLPQITDPVLVDALAEVE
;
A
#
# COMPACT_ATOMS: atom_id res chain seq x y z
N MET A 1 12.88 -6.86 -0.07
CA MET A 1 13.60 -6.28 1.09
C MET A 1 14.37 -5.01 0.70
N LEU A 2 15.39 -5.09 -0.15
CA LEU A 2 16.22 -3.91 -0.54
C LEU A 2 15.45 -2.81 -1.27
N ASN A 3 14.42 -3.17 -2.05
CA ASN A 3 13.56 -2.19 -2.71
C ASN A 3 12.50 -1.59 -1.75
N GLY A 4 12.45 -2.01 -0.48
CA GLY A 4 11.44 -1.55 0.47
C GLY A 4 11.70 -0.15 1.01
N PRO A 5 10.68 0.52 1.59
CA PRO A 5 10.79 1.89 2.10
C PRO A 5 11.83 2.04 3.22
N ILE A 6 11.88 1.09 4.17
CA ILE A 6 12.89 1.13 5.25
C ILE A 6 14.31 1.02 4.72
N ALA A 7 14.57 0.08 3.79
CA ALA A 7 15.90 -0.10 3.23
C ALA A 7 16.36 1.17 2.48
N ASN A 8 15.48 1.75 1.66
CA ASN A 8 15.77 2.97 0.92
C ASN A 8 15.98 4.19 1.85
N ALA A 9 15.15 4.34 2.88
CA ALA A 9 15.31 5.42 3.87
C ALA A 9 16.60 5.24 4.69
N PHE A 10 16.92 4.00 5.07
CA PHE A 10 18.15 3.69 5.80
C PHE A 10 19.38 4.07 4.98
N ILE A 11 19.42 3.67 3.71
CA ILE A 11 20.51 4.03 2.79
C ILE A 11 20.59 5.54 2.63
N PHE A 12 19.47 6.22 2.41
CA PHE A 12 19.43 7.68 2.26
C PHE A 12 20.02 8.42 3.47
N VAL A 13 19.75 7.94 4.68
CA VAL A 13 20.24 8.59 5.92
C VAL A 13 21.72 8.28 6.20
N HIS A 14 22.22 7.13 5.77
CA HIS A 14 23.58 6.67 6.11
C HIS A 14 24.59 6.83 4.97
N GLU A 15 24.14 7.14 3.75
CA GLU A 15 25.00 7.36 2.59
C GLU A 15 24.76 8.75 2.00
N ASP A 16 25.81 9.58 1.97
CA ASP A 16 25.79 10.92 1.35
C ASP A 16 26.13 10.89 -0.17
N ARG A 17 26.34 9.70 -0.76
CA ARG A 17 26.91 9.56 -2.12
C ARG A 17 26.08 8.64 -3.02
N ARG A 18 26.41 8.69 -4.32
CA ARG A 18 25.79 7.88 -5.38
C ARG A 18 25.95 6.37 -5.18
N ASP A 19 26.99 5.94 -4.45
CA ASP A 19 27.34 4.53 -4.28
C ASP A 19 26.84 3.99 -2.94
N ASN A 20 26.14 2.85 -3.01
CA ASN A 20 25.68 2.14 -1.81
C ASN A 20 26.77 1.18 -1.33
N ARG A 21 27.34 1.41 -0.15
CA ARG A 21 28.38 0.52 0.39
C ARG A 21 27.78 -0.78 0.89
N VAL A 22 28.43 -1.90 0.58
CA VAL A 22 28.05 -3.23 1.09
C VAL A 22 28.02 -3.26 2.63
N SER A 23 28.93 -2.54 3.29
CA SER A 23 28.96 -2.41 4.75
C SER A 23 27.66 -1.84 5.31
N THR A 24 27.10 -0.82 4.66
CA THR A 24 25.87 -0.14 5.06
C THR A 24 24.66 -0.99 4.77
N LEU A 25 24.63 -1.68 3.61
CA LEU A 25 23.58 -2.63 3.28
C LEU A 25 23.45 -3.76 4.31
N LYS A 26 24.59 -4.23 4.87
CA LYS A 26 24.61 -5.27 5.92
C LYS A 26 24.06 -4.78 7.27
N GLN A 27 23.98 -3.47 7.48
CA GLN A 27 23.45 -2.88 8.71
C GLN A 27 21.94 -2.62 8.63
N ILE A 28 21.31 -2.80 7.47
CA ILE A 28 19.87 -2.64 7.33
C ILE A 28 19.18 -3.67 8.23
N PRO A 29 18.28 -3.23 9.14
CA PRO A 29 17.57 -4.15 10.01
C PRO A 29 16.74 -5.12 9.16
N VAL A 30 16.72 -6.40 9.54
CA VAL A 30 15.90 -7.42 8.87
C VAL A 30 14.56 -7.51 9.62
N PRO A 31 13.40 -7.46 8.94
CA PRO A 31 12.11 -7.56 9.59
C PRO A 31 11.88 -8.97 10.14
N LEU A 32 11.14 -9.04 11.24
CA LEU A 32 10.72 -10.30 11.83
C LEU A 32 9.38 -10.71 11.21
N LEU A 33 9.44 -11.61 10.24
CA LEU A 33 8.25 -12.15 9.58
C LEU A 33 7.79 -13.45 10.24
N THR A 34 6.48 -13.69 10.26
CA THR A 34 5.92 -15.02 10.55
C THR A 34 6.09 -15.95 9.34
N GLU A 35 5.90 -17.25 9.53
CA GLU A 35 5.95 -18.21 8.43
C GLU A 35 4.88 -17.90 7.37
N ALA A 36 3.64 -17.65 7.79
CA ALA A 36 2.57 -17.24 6.90
C ALA A 36 2.92 -15.98 6.10
N GLN A 37 3.51 -14.97 6.76
CA GLN A 37 3.94 -13.74 6.08
C GLN A 37 5.05 -13.99 5.06
N ARG A 38 6.01 -14.89 5.36
CA ARG A 38 7.05 -15.29 4.40
C ARG A 38 6.44 -15.95 3.17
N THR A 39 5.56 -16.93 3.36
CA THR A 39 4.88 -17.61 2.25
C THR A 39 4.06 -16.63 1.39
N SER A 40 3.30 -15.74 2.01
CA SER A 40 2.55 -14.70 1.27
C SER A 40 3.49 -13.75 0.53
N LEU A 41 4.61 -13.35 1.14
CA LEU A 41 5.61 -12.49 0.50
C LEU A 41 6.21 -13.15 -0.74
N ASP A 42 6.58 -14.44 -0.66
CA ASP A 42 7.14 -15.18 -1.78
C ASP A 42 6.15 -15.27 -2.96
N GLN A 43 4.88 -15.56 -2.66
CA GLN A 43 3.81 -15.59 -3.66
C GLN A 43 3.61 -14.24 -4.34
N LEU A 44 3.64 -13.14 -3.58
CA LEU A 44 3.48 -11.78 -4.11
C LEU A 44 4.68 -11.35 -4.95
N VAL A 45 5.90 -11.68 -4.53
CA VAL A 45 7.12 -11.40 -5.30
C VAL A 45 7.09 -12.15 -6.62
N GLU A 46 6.70 -13.43 -6.61
CA GLU A 46 6.58 -14.22 -7.83
C GLU A 46 5.48 -13.68 -8.76
N ARG A 47 4.32 -13.30 -8.20
CA ARG A 47 3.25 -12.61 -8.94
C ARG A 47 3.76 -11.34 -9.61
N TYR A 48 4.47 -10.49 -8.87
CA TYR A 48 5.05 -9.26 -9.40
C TYR A 48 6.02 -9.55 -10.54
N ARG A 49 6.95 -10.51 -10.36
CA ARG A 49 7.93 -10.89 -11.40
C ARG A 49 7.25 -11.40 -12.66
N ARG A 50 6.21 -12.21 -12.54
CA ARG A 50 5.44 -12.72 -13.69
C ARG A 50 4.74 -11.59 -14.45
N THR A 51 4.06 -10.68 -13.75
CA THR A 51 3.37 -9.55 -14.38
C THR A 51 4.35 -8.53 -14.98
N ALA A 52 5.51 -8.33 -14.34
CA ALA A 52 6.55 -7.44 -14.85
C ALA A 52 7.28 -8.05 -16.06
N GLY A 53 7.46 -9.37 -16.11
CA GLY A 53 8.12 -10.08 -17.21
C GLY A 53 7.21 -10.46 -18.37
N ALA A 54 5.88 -10.39 -18.21
CA ALA A 54 4.94 -10.65 -19.30
C ALA A 54 5.15 -9.65 -20.45
N VAL A 55 5.23 -10.14 -21.67
CA VAL A 55 5.24 -9.30 -22.88
C VAL A 55 3.79 -8.90 -23.19
N ASP A 56 3.58 -7.71 -23.73
CA ASP A 56 2.25 -7.07 -23.92
C ASP A 56 1.23 -7.89 -24.76
N GLY A 57 1.59 -9.06 -25.28
CA GLY A 57 0.70 -9.95 -26.05
C GLY A 57 0.29 -11.27 -25.38
N THR A 58 0.69 -11.56 -24.12
CA THR A 58 0.36 -12.87 -23.48
C THR A 58 -0.76 -12.79 -22.42
N LEU A 59 -1.23 -11.58 -22.10
CA LEU A 59 -2.25 -11.35 -21.07
C LEU A 59 -3.65 -11.06 -21.64
N GLU A 60 -3.90 -11.36 -22.92
CA GLU A 60 -5.17 -11.11 -23.60
C GLU A 60 -6.34 -12.02 -23.15
N SER A 61 -6.14 -12.95 -22.22
CA SER A 61 -7.18 -13.90 -21.80
C SER A 61 -7.83 -13.65 -20.44
N ILE A 62 -7.62 -12.50 -19.80
CA ILE A 62 -8.31 -12.18 -18.54
C ILE A 62 -9.18 -10.94 -18.72
N GLN A 63 -10.47 -11.19 -18.95
CA GLN A 63 -11.61 -10.26 -18.80
C GLN A 63 -11.67 -9.68 -17.36
N VAL A 64 -10.69 -8.87 -16.97
CA VAL A 64 -10.72 -8.11 -15.73
C VAL A 64 -10.23 -6.70 -16.05
N SER A 65 -11.08 -5.73 -15.73
CA SER A 65 -10.98 -4.29 -15.95
C SER A 65 -9.75 -3.58 -15.33
N MET A 66 -8.68 -4.30 -15.01
CA MET A 66 -7.49 -3.80 -14.31
C MET A 66 -6.29 -3.77 -15.25
N THR A 67 -5.77 -2.57 -15.51
CA THR A 67 -4.54 -2.37 -16.31
C THR A 67 -3.35 -3.08 -15.64
N ARG A 68 -2.41 -3.58 -16.45
CA ARG A 68 -1.14 -4.18 -16.00
C ARG A 68 -0.42 -3.34 -14.93
N GLU A 69 -0.35 -2.03 -15.15
CA GLU A 69 0.21 -1.05 -14.20
C GLU A 69 -0.49 -1.10 -12.83
N SER A 70 -1.83 -1.17 -12.81
CA SER A 70 -2.62 -1.23 -11.57
C SER A 70 -2.34 -2.52 -10.78
N ILE A 71 -2.16 -3.64 -11.48
CA ILE A 71 -1.79 -4.92 -10.86
C ILE A 71 -0.38 -4.83 -10.25
N LEU A 72 0.59 -4.30 -11.00
CA LEU A 72 1.96 -4.11 -10.51
C LEU A 72 2.00 -3.18 -9.30
N ARG A 73 1.25 -2.07 -9.35
CA ARG A 73 1.14 -1.11 -8.25
C ARG A 73 0.54 -1.76 -7.00
N THR A 74 -0.60 -2.43 -7.14
CA THR A 74 -1.27 -3.11 -6.02
C THR A 74 -0.35 -4.17 -5.40
N THR A 75 0.26 -5.02 -6.22
CA THR A 75 1.17 -6.07 -5.74
C THR A 75 2.39 -5.46 -5.03
N CYS A 76 2.92 -4.34 -5.54
CA CYS A 76 4.03 -3.63 -4.91
C CYS A 76 3.67 -3.05 -3.54
N LEU A 77 2.46 -2.49 -3.40
CA LEU A 77 1.95 -2.00 -2.12
C LEU A 77 1.73 -3.14 -1.11
N GLU A 78 1.21 -4.29 -1.55
CA GLU A 78 1.03 -5.48 -0.71
C GLU A 78 2.37 -6.01 -0.17
N ILE A 79 3.40 -6.06 -1.04
CA ILE A 79 4.77 -6.45 -0.64
C ILE A 79 5.30 -5.49 0.43
N ASP A 80 5.23 -4.18 0.18
CA ASP A 80 5.72 -3.17 1.11
C ASP A 80 4.95 -3.23 2.45
N ALA A 81 3.64 -3.46 2.42
CA ALA A 81 2.80 -3.59 3.61
C ALA A 81 3.19 -4.80 4.49
N ILE A 82 3.46 -5.96 3.90
CA ILE A 82 3.94 -7.14 4.66
C ILE A 82 5.31 -6.85 5.27
N VAL A 83 6.21 -6.25 4.49
CA VAL A 83 7.55 -5.90 4.97
C VAL A 83 7.49 -4.91 6.14
N LEU A 84 6.71 -3.84 6.03
CA LEU A 84 6.52 -2.84 7.09
C LEU A 84 5.90 -3.47 8.34
N ARG A 85 4.91 -4.36 8.17
CA ARG A 85 4.31 -5.09 9.28
C ARG A 85 5.35 -5.94 10.04
N GLY A 86 6.32 -6.52 9.33
CA GLY A 86 7.42 -7.26 9.94
C GLY A 86 8.42 -6.41 10.75
N TYR A 87 8.46 -5.09 10.52
CA TYR A 87 9.23 -4.16 11.36
C TYR A 87 8.47 -3.72 12.61
N GLY A 88 7.15 -3.92 12.68
CA GLY A 88 6.35 -3.59 13.86
C GLY A 88 6.35 -2.10 14.23
N LEU A 89 6.44 -1.21 13.23
CA LEU A 89 6.54 0.23 13.46
C LEU A 89 5.22 0.80 14.04
N PRO A 90 5.29 1.78 14.95
CA PRO A 90 4.10 2.54 15.34
C PRO A 90 3.49 3.25 14.12
N PRO A 91 2.15 3.29 13.97
CA PRO A 91 1.50 3.84 12.77
C PRO A 91 1.92 5.26 12.40
N ARG A 92 2.18 6.14 13.39
CA ARG A 92 2.66 7.51 13.15
C ARG A 92 4.06 7.55 12.53
N ILE A 93 4.94 6.64 12.94
CA ILE A 93 6.32 6.55 12.43
C ILE A 93 6.32 5.94 11.03
N GLU A 94 5.54 4.87 10.83
CA GLU A 94 5.34 4.30 9.49
C GLU A 94 4.79 5.35 8.54
N ARG A 95 3.79 6.14 8.97
CA ARG A 95 3.24 7.22 8.17
C ARG A 95 4.29 8.26 7.79
N ARG A 96 5.08 8.74 8.76
CA ARG A 96 6.15 9.72 8.52
C ARG A 96 7.21 9.18 7.55
N LEU A 97 7.56 7.90 7.66
CA LEU A 97 8.47 7.23 6.73
C LEU A 97 7.90 7.20 5.31
N LEU A 98 6.61 6.89 5.15
CA LEU A 98 5.99 6.80 3.83
C LEU A 98 5.77 8.19 3.22
N ASP A 99 5.45 9.19 4.03
CA ASP A 99 5.36 10.60 3.61
C ASP A 99 6.72 11.17 3.19
N PHE A 100 7.84 10.67 3.74
CA PHE A 100 9.19 11.06 3.31
C PHE A 100 9.44 10.78 1.81
N PHE A 101 8.78 9.77 1.24
CA PHE A 101 8.90 9.45 -0.19
C PHE A 101 7.92 10.23 -1.08
N ARG A 102 7.02 11.05 -0.53
CA ARG A 102 6.03 11.79 -1.31
C ARG A 102 6.72 12.73 -2.30
N GLY A 103 6.28 12.70 -3.55
CA GLY A 103 6.82 13.55 -4.63
C GLY A 103 8.10 13.01 -5.26
N HIS A 104 8.65 11.90 -4.74
CA HIS A 104 9.80 11.22 -5.33
C HIS A 104 9.34 9.99 -6.11
N GLN A 105 9.73 9.92 -7.39
CA GLN A 105 9.41 8.78 -8.25
C GLN A 105 10.25 7.56 -7.84
N ARG A 106 9.57 6.47 -7.46
CA ARG A 106 10.23 5.18 -7.24
C ARG A 106 10.69 4.58 -8.57
N ARG A 107 11.84 3.90 -8.55
CA ARG A 107 12.37 3.17 -9.72
C ARG A 107 11.57 1.88 -9.97
N VAL A 108 10.37 2.03 -10.53
CA VAL A 108 9.46 0.95 -10.95
C VAL A 108 8.93 1.27 -12.36
N PRO A 109 8.46 0.29 -13.15
CA PRO A 109 8.04 0.50 -14.54
C PRO A 109 6.68 1.22 -14.69
N PHE A 110 6.25 1.97 -13.68
CA PHE A 110 4.96 2.65 -13.62
C PHE A 110 5.03 3.89 -12.72
N SER A 111 4.00 4.73 -12.71
CA SER A 111 4.00 5.94 -11.89
C SER A 111 3.81 5.59 -10.41
N PHE A 112 4.81 5.92 -9.58
CA PHE A 112 4.77 5.70 -8.13
C PHE A 112 5.46 6.87 -7.44
N THR A 113 4.65 7.83 -7.01
CA THR A 113 5.08 9.07 -6.36
C THR A 113 4.65 9.19 -4.91
N GLU A 114 3.65 8.42 -4.48
CA GLU A 114 3.17 8.41 -3.10
C GLU A 114 2.46 7.10 -2.74
N TYR A 115 2.52 6.77 -1.44
CA TYR A 115 1.83 5.63 -0.82
C TYR A 115 0.39 5.98 -0.44
N PHE A 116 0.19 7.19 0.06
CA PHE A 116 -1.10 7.72 0.46
C PHE A 116 -1.37 9.06 -0.23
N PRO A 117 -2.62 9.33 -0.63
CA PRO A 117 -3.02 10.62 -1.17
C PRO A 117 -2.64 11.77 -0.24
N ALA A 118 -2.29 12.93 -0.80
CA ALA A 118 -1.94 14.13 -0.04
C ALA A 118 -3.01 14.56 0.97
N GLU A 119 -4.29 14.37 0.64
CA GLU A 119 -5.44 14.72 1.49
C GLU A 119 -5.70 13.70 2.62
N PHE A 120 -5.04 12.54 2.59
CA PHE A 120 -5.23 11.51 3.59
C PHE A 120 -4.49 11.84 4.88
N THR A 121 -5.23 12.31 5.89
CA THR A 121 -4.72 12.71 7.22
C THR A 121 -4.56 11.56 8.24
N PRO A 122 -5.33 10.45 8.24
CA PRO A 122 -5.23 9.45 9.28
C PRO A 122 -3.86 8.76 9.35
N ALA A 123 -3.34 8.58 10.56
CA ALA A 123 -2.10 7.85 10.82
C ALA A 123 -2.39 6.36 11.05
N ILE A 124 -2.77 5.66 9.98
CA ILE A 124 -2.97 4.19 9.97
C ILE A 124 -1.83 3.49 9.24
N PRO A 125 -1.50 2.23 9.59
CA PRO A 125 -0.48 1.48 8.90
C PRO A 125 -0.92 1.11 7.47
N LEU A 126 0.03 0.94 6.56
CA LEU A 126 -0.20 0.69 5.14
C LEU A 126 -1.01 -0.57 4.90
N TRP A 127 -0.74 -1.65 5.64
CA TRP A 127 -1.48 -2.91 5.51
C TRP A 127 -2.97 -2.76 5.80
N MET A 128 -3.34 -1.84 6.69
CA MET A 128 -4.73 -1.53 7.01
C MET A 128 -5.34 -0.67 5.93
N TYR A 129 -4.61 0.32 5.42
CA TYR A 129 -5.09 1.19 4.35
C TYR A 129 -5.44 0.44 3.06
N ILE A 130 -4.62 -0.55 2.67
CA ILE A 130 -4.85 -1.34 1.45
C ILE A 130 -5.91 -2.45 1.62
N SER A 131 -6.32 -2.74 2.86
CA SER A 131 -7.26 -3.83 3.13
C SER A 131 -8.63 -3.56 2.51
N ASP A 132 -9.36 -4.62 2.20
CA ASP A 132 -10.74 -4.49 1.71
C ASP A 132 -11.65 -3.89 2.78
N ASP A 133 -11.40 -4.17 4.06
CA ASP A 133 -12.18 -3.65 5.18
C ASP A 133 -12.11 -2.12 5.22
N PHE A 134 -10.92 -1.54 5.07
CA PHE A 134 -10.79 -0.08 5.05
C PHE A 134 -11.48 0.54 3.83
N ARG A 135 -11.39 -0.12 2.66
CA ARG A 135 -12.09 0.32 1.44
C ARG A 135 -13.61 0.35 1.61
N ARG A 136 -14.17 -0.58 2.40
CA ARG A 136 -15.60 -0.67 2.73
C ARG A 136 -16.04 0.34 3.80
N CYS A 137 -15.13 0.82 4.63
CA CYS A 137 -15.43 1.82 5.66
C CYS A 137 -15.38 3.27 5.17
N ARG A 138 -15.12 3.52 3.88
CA ARG A 138 -15.14 4.88 3.35
C ARG A 138 -16.57 5.42 3.28
N ALA A 139 -16.72 6.71 3.58
CA ALA A 139 -18.03 7.35 3.69
C ALA A 139 -18.85 7.24 2.40
N ASP A 140 -18.23 7.40 1.24
CA ASP A 140 -18.84 7.18 -0.07
C ASP A 140 -19.43 5.77 -0.22
N TYR A 141 -18.66 4.74 0.17
CA TYR A 141 -19.12 3.35 0.12
C TYR A 141 -20.27 3.12 1.10
N LEU A 142 -20.15 3.55 2.36
CA LEU A 142 -21.22 3.41 3.35
C LEU A 142 -22.51 4.13 2.91
N MET A 143 -22.40 5.36 2.41
CA MET A 143 -23.55 6.12 1.90
C MET A 143 -24.22 5.44 0.70
N SER A 144 -23.45 4.74 -0.15
CA SER A 144 -24.00 3.94 -1.26
C SER A 144 -24.75 2.69 -0.80
N GLN A 145 -24.45 2.17 0.39
CA GLN A 145 -25.05 0.95 0.95
C GLN A 145 -26.18 1.25 1.94
N LEU A 146 -26.30 2.48 2.44
CA LEU A 146 -27.35 2.88 3.36
C LEU A 146 -28.70 2.97 2.63
N PRO A 147 -29.77 2.35 3.16
CA PRO A 147 -31.10 2.49 2.60
C PRO A 147 -31.54 3.96 2.74
N GLN A 148 -31.93 4.57 1.61
CA GLN A 148 -32.48 5.92 1.60
C GLN A 148 -33.91 5.88 2.16
N ILE A 149 -34.09 6.32 3.40
CA ILE A 149 -35.41 6.46 4.00
C ILE A 149 -36.13 7.59 3.26
N THR A 150 -37.07 7.21 2.39
CA THR A 150 -37.83 8.15 1.54
C THR A 150 -39.26 8.35 2.06
N ASP A 151 -39.66 7.63 3.11
CA ASP A 151 -41.00 7.70 3.66
C ASP A 151 -41.18 8.98 4.50
N PRO A 152 -42.09 9.89 4.10
CA PRO A 152 -42.28 11.18 4.79
C PRO A 152 -42.73 11.02 6.25
N VAL A 153 -43.46 9.96 6.59
CA VAL A 153 -43.91 9.72 7.98
C VAL A 153 -42.72 9.36 8.87
N LEU A 154 -41.76 8.62 8.34
CA LEU A 154 -40.57 8.21 9.07
C LEU A 154 -39.57 9.36 9.22
N VAL A 155 -39.50 10.27 8.24
CA VAL A 155 -38.65 11.47 8.30
C VAL A 155 -39.18 12.46 9.34
N ASP A 156 -40.49 12.71 9.36
CA ASP A 156 -41.10 13.60 10.35
C ASP A 156 -40.96 13.04 11.77
N ALA A 157 -41.18 11.73 11.97
CA ALA A 157 -41.01 11.09 13.27
C ALA A 157 -39.56 11.11 13.81
N LEU A 158 -38.57 11.16 12.93
CA LEU A 158 -37.15 11.28 13.32
C LEU A 158 -36.74 12.74 13.58
N ALA A 159 -37.42 13.71 12.96
CA ALA A 159 -37.18 15.14 13.18
C ALA A 159 -37.83 15.66 14.48
N GLU A 160 -38.89 15.02 14.96
CA GLU A 160 -39.58 15.39 16.22
C GLU A 160 -38.83 15.01 17.51
N VAL A 161 -37.66 14.36 17.42
CA VAL A 161 -36.89 13.86 18.58
C VAL A 161 -35.71 14.78 18.98
N GLU A 162 -35.52 15.93 18.30
CA GLU A 162 -34.60 17.01 18.73
C GLU A 162 -35.28 18.05 19.63
#